data_AF-A0A9P8D8K4-F1
#
_entry.id   AF-A0A9P8D8K4-F1
#
_cell.length_a   1.000
_cell.length_b   1.000
_cell.length_c   1.000
_cell.angle_alpha   90.00
_cell.angle_beta   90.00
_cell.angle_gamma   90.00
#
_symmetry.space_group_name_H-M   'P 1'
#
loop_
_entity.id
_entity.type
_entity.pdbx_description
1 polymer ?
#
loop_
_entity_poly.entity_id
_entity_poly.type
_entity_poly.pdbx_seq_one_letter_code
_entity_poly.pdbx_strand_id
1 'polypeptide(L)'
;MGPWRSALYSDAGFGVLTLILERLTGQEYKDAIADIIFKPLGMNSSSAVVPNGTDLDAVARTGLKSWGTDVPIVAGSGGIYSSAKDLRLAGLSILNSDLLPSSTTRKWMKPRSSTGTLVELVGAPWEITRLTLPTGPDSNRTRVSDLYLKAGGTDDYTCFIALSPDHGIGFSILIAGDTATPARWPLRDVTGTTFITAAEYAAAESADKNLTGTFVVKGSKTTNMTIEVTKGEPGLKLKSWYVEGKDVVDDTSSRLYPMGLYSNSRSLAAQYSVKAFRVVTGLAPPAPRAAVEGGKGGLFDHSQAWMNIGFSGTADELIFNMEDARVVSIVSPYDGTEFVRVD
;
A
#
# COMPACT_ATOMS: atom_id res chain seq x y z
N MET A 1 -3.58 -21.55 -22.10
CA MET A 1 -3.68 -22.08 -20.72
C MET A 1 -5.12 -22.11 -20.29
N GLY A 2 -5.53 -23.07 -19.45
CA GLY A 2 -6.89 -23.11 -18.91
C GLY A 2 -7.16 -21.94 -17.94
N PRO A 3 -8.42 -21.50 -17.80
CA PRO A 3 -8.82 -20.51 -16.79
C PRO A 3 -8.35 -20.89 -15.38
N TRP A 4 -8.01 -19.90 -14.57
CA TRP A 4 -7.62 -20.06 -13.15
C TRP A 4 -6.34 -20.86 -12.88
N ARG A 5 -5.49 -21.11 -13.89
CA ARG A 5 -4.22 -21.84 -13.70
C ARG A 5 -3.06 -20.93 -13.31
N SER A 6 -2.73 -19.97 -14.17
CA SER A 6 -1.59 -19.07 -13.98
C SER A 6 -1.91 -17.74 -14.64
N ALA A 7 -1.41 -16.64 -14.06
CA ALA A 7 -1.52 -15.32 -14.68
C ALA A 7 -0.74 -15.28 -16.01
N LEU A 8 -1.34 -14.66 -17.02
CA LEU A 8 -0.71 -14.40 -18.31
C LEU A 8 -0.98 -12.97 -18.73
N TYR A 9 0.08 -12.29 -19.17
CA TYR A 9 -0.02 -10.98 -19.77
C TYR A 9 -0.72 -11.06 -21.14
N SER A 10 -1.60 -10.10 -21.44
CA SER A 10 -2.33 -10.08 -22.71
C SER A 10 -2.79 -8.67 -23.10
N ASP A 11 -2.08 -8.04 -24.04
CA ASP A 11 -2.52 -6.77 -24.63
C ASP A 11 -3.87 -6.92 -25.36
N ALA A 12 -4.09 -8.06 -26.01
CA ALA A 12 -5.37 -8.38 -26.65
C ALA A 12 -6.54 -8.39 -25.63
N GLY A 13 -6.28 -8.81 -24.40
CA GLY A 13 -7.26 -8.74 -23.30
C GLY A 13 -7.67 -7.31 -22.99
N PHE A 14 -6.72 -6.36 -22.97
CA PHE A 14 -7.03 -4.93 -22.80
C PHE A 14 -7.71 -4.33 -24.04
N GLY A 15 -7.41 -4.81 -25.25
CA GLY A 15 -8.17 -4.47 -26.45
C GLY A 15 -9.65 -4.87 -26.34
N VAL A 16 -9.95 -6.05 -25.79
CA VAL A 16 -11.34 -6.46 -25.52
C VAL A 16 -12.00 -5.56 -24.46
N LEU A 17 -11.27 -5.19 -23.38
CA LEU A 17 -11.79 -4.26 -22.37
C LEU A 17 -12.07 -2.86 -22.95
N THR A 18 -11.26 -2.43 -23.91
CA THR A 18 -11.47 -1.17 -24.66
C THR A 18 -12.84 -1.20 -25.36
N LEU A 19 -13.11 -2.25 -26.15
CA LEU A 19 -14.40 -2.41 -26.84
C LEU A 19 -15.59 -2.52 -25.88
N ILE A 20 -15.41 -3.16 -24.71
CA ILE A 20 -16.44 -3.24 -23.68
C ILE A 20 -16.74 -1.85 -23.13
N LEU A 21 -15.71 -1.05 -22.83
CA LEU A 21 -15.89 0.32 -22.34
C LEU A 21 -16.68 1.16 -23.35
N GLU A 22 -16.30 1.12 -24.63
CA GLU A 22 -16.99 1.85 -25.70
C GLU A 22 -18.47 1.46 -25.81
N ARG A 23 -18.79 0.17 -25.69
CA ARG A 23 -20.19 -0.29 -25.70
C ARG A 23 -20.99 0.15 -24.48
N LEU A 24 -20.36 0.18 -23.30
CA LEU A 24 -21.02 0.60 -22.07
C LEU A 24 -21.30 2.10 -22.04
N THR A 25 -20.41 2.91 -22.62
CA THR A 25 -20.54 4.37 -22.64
C THR A 25 -21.26 4.90 -23.87
N GLY A 26 -21.27 4.14 -24.97
CA GLY A 26 -21.70 4.61 -26.28
C GLY A 26 -20.75 5.62 -26.93
N GLN A 27 -19.51 5.72 -26.42
CA GLN A 27 -18.48 6.65 -26.90
C GLN A 27 -17.25 5.89 -27.43
N GLU A 28 -16.46 6.52 -28.29
CA GLU A 28 -15.12 6.03 -28.63
C GLU A 28 -14.21 6.07 -27.39
N TYR A 29 -13.21 5.19 -27.32
CA TYR A 29 -12.33 5.05 -26.16
C TYR A 29 -11.70 6.37 -25.72
N LYS A 30 -11.25 7.18 -26.69
CA LYS A 30 -10.62 8.48 -26.44
C LYS A 30 -11.53 9.46 -25.71
N ASP A 31 -12.82 9.43 -25.99
CA ASP A 31 -13.80 10.33 -25.38
C ASP A 31 -14.26 9.77 -24.04
N ALA A 32 -14.50 8.45 -23.97
CA ALA A 32 -14.87 7.75 -22.75
C ALA A 32 -13.82 7.94 -21.64
N ILE A 33 -12.53 7.74 -21.93
CA ILE A 33 -11.46 7.89 -20.93
C ILE A 33 -11.26 9.35 -20.51
N ALA A 34 -11.45 10.28 -21.44
CA ALA A 34 -11.39 11.71 -21.15
C ALA A 34 -12.50 12.13 -20.20
N ASP A 35 -13.73 11.65 -20.42
CA ASP A 35 -14.89 11.96 -19.57
C ASP A 35 -14.83 11.29 -18.20
N ILE A 36 -14.39 10.02 -18.14
CA ILE A 36 -14.44 9.21 -16.91
C ILE A 36 -13.24 9.45 -16.00
N ILE A 37 -12.06 9.75 -16.58
CA ILE A 37 -10.80 9.86 -15.82
C ILE A 37 -10.16 11.23 -15.98
N PHE A 38 -9.86 11.68 -17.20
CA PHE A 38 -8.99 12.83 -17.36
C PHE A 38 -9.63 14.15 -16.90
N LYS A 39 -10.86 14.44 -17.34
CA LYS A 39 -11.58 15.66 -16.95
C LYS A 39 -11.89 15.69 -15.45
N PRO A 40 -12.42 14.63 -14.81
CA PRO A 40 -12.68 14.64 -13.36
C PRO A 40 -11.43 14.85 -12.51
N LEU A 41 -10.26 14.39 -12.98
CA LEU A 41 -8.99 14.54 -12.26
C LEU A 41 -8.19 15.78 -12.66
N GLY A 42 -8.63 16.53 -13.67
CA GLY A 42 -7.89 17.67 -14.22
C GLY A 42 -6.58 17.28 -14.92
N MET A 43 -6.52 16.07 -15.50
CA MET A 43 -5.39 15.57 -16.27
C MET A 43 -5.39 16.16 -17.69
N ASN A 44 -5.07 17.45 -17.79
CA ASN A 44 -5.23 18.23 -19.01
C ASN A 44 -4.15 17.98 -20.08
N SER A 45 -3.11 17.21 -19.76
CA SER A 45 -2.02 16.83 -20.67
C SER A 45 -2.07 15.34 -21.03
N SER A 46 -3.20 14.68 -20.77
CA SER A 46 -3.40 13.26 -21.05
C SER A 46 -4.39 13.03 -22.19
N SER A 47 -4.06 12.12 -23.09
CA SER A 47 -4.85 11.83 -24.30
C SER A 47 -4.65 10.39 -24.76
N ALA A 48 -5.69 9.78 -25.34
CA ALA A 48 -5.61 8.47 -26.00
C ALA A 48 -5.32 8.54 -27.51
N VAL A 49 -4.99 9.74 -27.99
CA VAL A 49 -4.54 10.05 -29.36
C VAL A 49 -3.34 10.98 -29.30
N VAL A 50 -2.56 11.03 -30.38
CA VAL A 50 -1.39 11.91 -30.47
C VAL A 50 -1.78 13.34 -30.08
N PRO A 51 -1.11 13.93 -29.07
CA PRO A 51 -1.43 15.29 -28.66
C PRO A 51 -0.92 16.28 -29.73
N ASN A 52 -1.75 17.25 -30.08
CA ASN A 52 -1.44 18.29 -31.07
C ASN A 52 -1.10 19.61 -30.37
N GLY A 53 -0.19 20.40 -30.95
CA GLY A 53 0.13 21.76 -30.48
C GLY A 53 1.63 21.99 -30.29
N THR A 54 1.99 23.24 -30.00
CA THR A 54 3.38 23.64 -29.70
C THR A 54 3.70 23.60 -28.20
N ASP A 55 2.68 23.65 -27.35
CA ASP A 55 2.81 23.73 -25.88
C ASP A 55 2.59 22.35 -25.23
N LEU A 56 3.19 21.31 -25.82
CA LEU A 56 3.06 19.94 -25.33
C LEU A 56 3.88 19.73 -24.06
N ASP A 57 3.25 19.24 -22.99
CA ASP A 57 3.93 18.68 -21.81
C ASP A 57 4.41 17.26 -22.10
N ALA A 58 5.16 17.10 -23.21
CA ALA A 58 5.66 15.83 -23.71
C ALA A 58 6.99 16.02 -24.43
N VAL A 59 7.87 15.02 -24.32
CA VAL A 59 9.15 15.01 -25.03
C VAL A 59 8.91 14.39 -26.41
N ALA A 60 8.48 15.19 -27.38
CA ALA A 60 8.37 14.74 -28.77
C ALA A 60 9.77 14.68 -29.40
N ARG A 61 10.35 13.47 -29.51
CA ARG A 61 11.63 13.28 -30.21
C ARG A 61 11.39 13.16 -31.72
N THR A 62 11.99 14.07 -32.50
CA THR A 62 11.98 14.01 -33.97
C THR A 62 12.84 12.84 -34.47
N GLY A 63 12.35 12.10 -35.45
CA GLY A 63 13.11 11.01 -36.11
C GLY A 63 13.01 9.62 -35.47
N LEU A 64 12.21 9.45 -34.41
CA LEU A 64 11.98 8.14 -33.78
C LEU A 64 10.70 7.46 -34.29
N LYS A 65 10.68 6.14 -34.23
CA LYS A 65 9.67 5.31 -34.90
C LYS A 65 8.36 5.15 -34.13
N SER A 66 8.35 5.40 -32.82
CA SER A 66 7.23 5.03 -31.92
C SER A 66 6.30 6.17 -31.53
N TRP A 67 6.69 7.44 -31.71
CA TRP A 67 5.80 8.57 -31.48
C TRP A 67 4.81 8.73 -32.63
N GLY A 68 3.56 9.08 -32.32
CA GLY A 68 2.60 9.50 -33.34
C GLY A 68 1.82 8.35 -33.99
N THR A 69 1.90 7.14 -33.45
CA THR A 69 1.16 5.98 -33.96
C THR A 69 -0.05 5.69 -33.09
N ASP A 70 -1.23 6.08 -33.56
CA ASP A 70 -2.49 5.76 -32.89
C ASP A 70 -3.10 4.48 -33.47
N VAL A 71 -3.32 3.49 -32.60
CA VAL A 71 -4.01 2.25 -32.94
C VAL A 71 -5.23 2.09 -32.04
N PRO A 72 -6.40 2.64 -32.42
CA PRO A 72 -7.57 2.77 -31.54
C PRO A 72 -8.00 1.47 -30.86
N ILE A 73 -7.97 0.35 -31.59
CA ILE A 73 -8.39 -0.97 -31.08
C ILE A 73 -7.53 -1.52 -29.93
N VAL A 74 -6.28 -1.06 -29.79
CA VAL A 74 -5.40 -1.41 -28.66
C VAL A 74 -5.04 -0.20 -27.80
N ALA A 75 -5.71 0.94 -27.99
CA ALA A 75 -5.41 2.17 -27.24
C ALA A 75 -5.55 1.96 -25.73
N GLY A 76 -6.51 1.16 -25.27
CA GLY A 76 -6.64 0.81 -23.85
C GLY A 76 -5.59 -0.15 -23.29
N SER A 77 -4.68 -0.68 -24.12
CA SER A 77 -3.54 -1.49 -23.67
C SER A 77 -2.30 -0.64 -23.35
N GLY A 78 -2.10 0.46 -24.07
CA GLY A 78 -0.90 1.29 -23.91
C GLY A 78 -0.82 2.55 -24.78
N GLY A 79 -1.94 3.00 -25.36
CA GLY A 79 -2.00 4.14 -26.28
C GLY A 79 -2.25 5.50 -25.62
N ILE A 80 -1.98 5.63 -24.32
CA ILE A 80 -2.16 6.89 -23.59
C ILE A 80 -0.86 7.70 -23.61
N TYR A 81 -0.95 8.93 -24.09
CA TYR A 81 0.03 9.98 -23.89
C TYR A 81 -0.31 10.72 -22.59
N SER A 82 0.68 11.01 -21.76
CA SER A 82 0.49 11.68 -20.48
C SER A 82 1.78 12.38 -20.04
N SER A 83 1.70 13.16 -18.96
CA SER A 83 2.84 13.84 -18.34
C SER A 83 3.03 13.41 -16.89
N ALA A 84 4.21 13.72 -16.33
CA ALA A 84 4.50 13.42 -14.92
C ALA A 84 3.51 14.10 -13.96
N LYS A 85 3.02 15.30 -14.31
CA LYS A 85 2.02 16.03 -13.53
C LYS A 85 0.68 15.29 -13.51
N ASP A 86 0.21 14.82 -14.65
CA ASP A 86 -1.06 14.11 -14.75
C ASP A 86 -1.01 12.73 -14.11
N LEU A 87 0.09 11.98 -14.28
CA LEU A 87 0.27 10.69 -13.60
C LEU A 87 0.33 10.85 -12.07
N ARG A 88 0.86 11.97 -11.56
CA ARG A 88 0.78 12.30 -10.13
C ARG A 88 -0.68 12.49 -9.68
N LEU A 89 -1.51 13.16 -10.48
CA LEU A 89 -2.94 13.34 -10.16
C LEU A 89 -3.67 11.99 -10.14
N ALA A 90 -3.41 11.12 -11.13
CA ALA A 90 -3.96 9.77 -11.17
C ALA A 90 -3.53 8.94 -9.95
N GLY A 91 -2.24 8.96 -9.59
CA GLY A 91 -1.72 8.23 -8.43
C GLY A 91 -2.33 8.70 -7.11
N LEU A 92 -2.45 10.02 -6.91
CA LEU A 92 -3.11 10.60 -5.73
C LEU A 92 -4.59 10.23 -5.67
N SER A 93 -5.29 10.30 -6.81
CA SER A 93 -6.69 9.91 -6.90
C SER A 93 -6.93 8.46 -6.45
N ILE A 94 -6.04 7.56 -6.85
CA ILE A 94 -6.11 6.15 -6.43
C ILE A 94 -5.85 6.02 -4.92
N LEU A 95 -4.79 6.64 -4.40
CA LEU A 95 -4.48 6.59 -2.96
C LEU A 95 -5.58 7.18 -2.08
N ASN A 96 -6.24 8.24 -2.56
CA ASN A 96 -7.33 8.93 -1.85
C ASN A 96 -8.72 8.36 -2.13
N SER A 97 -8.85 7.45 -3.12
CA SER A 97 -10.14 6.92 -3.57
C SER A 97 -11.10 8.03 -4.05
N ASP A 98 -10.62 8.95 -4.90
CA ASP A 98 -11.43 10.10 -5.34
C ASP A 98 -12.51 9.72 -6.35
N LEU A 99 -12.26 8.76 -7.25
CA LEU A 99 -13.21 8.32 -8.27
C LEU A 99 -14.05 7.10 -7.87
N LEU A 100 -13.55 6.27 -6.96
CA LEU A 100 -14.18 5.03 -6.53
C LEU A 100 -14.37 5.05 -5.01
N PRO A 101 -15.45 4.44 -4.47
CA PRO A 101 -15.56 4.24 -3.03
C PRO A 101 -14.33 3.52 -2.46
N SER A 102 -13.85 3.92 -1.29
CA SER A 102 -12.59 3.40 -0.74
C SER A 102 -12.57 1.89 -0.57
N SER A 103 -13.72 1.25 -0.30
CA SER A 103 -13.84 -0.22 -0.25
C SER A 103 -13.61 -0.86 -1.62
N THR A 104 -14.13 -0.25 -2.69
CA THR A 104 -13.93 -0.69 -4.08
C THR A 104 -12.49 -0.52 -4.50
N THR A 105 -11.86 0.63 -4.21
CA THR A 105 -10.43 0.87 -4.49
C THR A 105 -9.55 -0.14 -3.79
N ARG A 106 -9.75 -0.37 -2.49
CA ARG A 106 -8.98 -1.38 -1.73
C ARG A 106 -9.15 -2.79 -2.29
N LYS A 107 -10.37 -3.15 -2.72
CA LYS A 107 -10.65 -4.46 -3.35
C LYS A 107 -9.95 -4.58 -4.71
N TRP A 108 -10.00 -3.53 -5.52
CA TRP A 108 -9.35 -3.45 -6.84
C TRP A 108 -7.83 -3.61 -6.74
N MET A 109 -7.22 -3.03 -5.70
CA MET A 109 -5.80 -3.16 -5.39
C MET A 109 -5.44 -4.46 -4.67
N LYS A 110 -6.27 -5.51 -4.62
CA LYS A 110 -5.84 -6.81 -4.08
C LYS A 110 -5.18 -7.68 -5.15
N PRO A 111 -4.16 -8.49 -4.79
CA PRO A 111 -3.61 -9.48 -5.72
C PRO A 111 -4.68 -10.49 -6.12
N ARG A 112 -4.60 -10.94 -7.37
CA ARG A 112 -5.50 -11.92 -8.01
C ARG A 112 -4.81 -13.25 -8.28
N SER A 113 -3.48 -13.25 -8.43
CA SER A 113 -2.66 -14.44 -8.64
C SER A 113 -1.19 -14.15 -8.30
N SER A 114 -0.37 -15.18 -8.11
CA SER A 114 1.10 -15.06 -8.09
C SER A 114 1.69 -15.48 -9.44
N THR A 115 2.92 -15.05 -9.73
CA THR A 115 3.65 -15.51 -10.93
C THR A 115 4.40 -16.83 -10.70
N GLY A 116 4.22 -17.46 -9.53
CA GLY A 116 5.04 -18.59 -9.07
C GLY A 116 6.29 -18.17 -8.28
N THR A 117 6.53 -16.87 -8.13
CA THR A 117 7.54 -16.33 -7.20
C THR A 117 6.90 -15.85 -5.91
N LEU A 118 7.70 -15.72 -4.84
CA LEU A 118 7.22 -15.17 -3.56
C LEU A 118 7.02 -13.65 -3.60
N VAL A 119 7.64 -12.98 -4.57
CA VAL A 119 7.78 -11.52 -4.58
C VAL A 119 7.02 -10.81 -5.70
N GLU A 120 6.45 -11.55 -6.66
CA GLU A 120 5.67 -10.99 -7.74
C GLU A 120 4.24 -11.54 -7.73
N LEU A 121 3.30 -10.62 -7.62
CA LEU A 121 1.87 -10.88 -7.66
C LEU A 121 1.25 -10.07 -8.81
N VAL A 122 0.12 -10.55 -9.30
CA VAL A 122 -0.64 -9.92 -10.37
C VAL A 122 -2.01 -9.53 -9.84
N GLY A 123 -2.35 -8.24 -9.96
CA GLY A 123 -3.65 -7.65 -9.66
C GLY A 123 -4.50 -7.46 -10.93
N ALA A 124 -5.31 -6.40 -10.95
CA ALA A 124 -6.17 -6.09 -12.09
C ALA A 124 -6.13 -4.60 -12.45
N PRO A 125 -5.08 -4.04 -13.09
CA PRO A 125 -4.02 -4.73 -13.83
C PRO A 125 -2.63 -4.63 -13.17
N TRP A 126 -2.59 -4.43 -11.84
CA TRP A 126 -1.35 -4.17 -11.12
C TRP A 126 -0.30 -5.26 -11.28
N GLU A 127 0.92 -4.85 -11.61
CA GLU A 127 2.14 -5.60 -11.31
C GLU A 127 2.45 -5.30 -9.84
N ILE A 128 2.50 -6.31 -8.97
CA ILE A 128 2.65 -6.08 -7.53
C ILE A 128 3.96 -6.71 -7.08
N THR A 129 4.89 -5.87 -6.64
CA THR A 129 6.16 -6.33 -6.08
C THR A 129 6.09 -6.30 -4.57
N ARG A 130 6.31 -7.46 -3.96
CA ARG A 130 6.43 -7.59 -2.51
C ARG A 130 7.85 -7.24 -2.06
N LEU A 131 7.94 -6.19 -1.26
CA LEU A 131 9.17 -5.69 -0.69
C LEU A 131 9.37 -6.25 0.73
N THR A 132 10.59 -6.65 1.03
CA THR A 132 11.06 -6.95 2.39
C THR A 132 11.81 -5.72 2.91
N LEU A 133 11.10 -4.86 3.62
CA LEU A 133 11.63 -3.59 4.12
C LEU A 133 12.26 -3.81 5.50
N PRO A 134 13.51 -3.37 5.74
CA PRO A 134 14.09 -3.38 7.08
C PRO A 134 13.22 -2.57 8.04
N THR A 135 12.98 -3.06 9.25
CA THR A 135 12.14 -2.37 10.25
C THR A 135 12.86 -1.23 10.97
N GLY A 136 14.10 -0.95 10.59
CA GLY A 136 14.94 0.15 11.06
C GLY A 136 16.33 0.10 10.40
N PRO A 137 17.15 1.15 10.52
CA PRO A 137 18.46 1.25 9.87
C PRO A 137 19.42 0.07 10.14
N ASP A 138 19.37 -0.50 11.35
CA ASP A 138 20.24 -1.60 11.79
C ASP A 138 19.48 -2.91 12.05
N SER A 139 18.22 -3.01 11.57
CA SER A 139 17.38 -4.16 11.87
C SER A 139 17.76 -5.36 11.01
N ASN A 140 17.96 -6.52 11.64
CA ASN A 140 18.03 -7.81 10.94
C ASN A 140 16.63 -8.39 10.64
N ARG A 141 15.55 -7.67 11.01
CA ARG A 141 14.17 -8.03 10.71
C ARG A 141 13.61 -7.14 9.62
N THR A 142 12.78 -7.74 8.80
CA THR A 142 12.04 -7.05 7.75
C THR A 142 10.54 -7.21 7.95
N ARG A 143 9.77 -6.20 7.56
CA ARG A 143 8.34 -6.38 7.29
C ARG A 143 8.09 -6.50 5.80
N VAL A 144 6.95 -7.12 5.48
CA VAL A 144 6.45 -7.20 4.12
C VAL A 144 5.61 -5.95 3.81
N SER A 145 5.85 -5.33 2.65
CA SER A 145 5.00 -4.28 2.08
C SER A 145 4.88 -4.50 0.58
N ASP A 146 3.69 -4.29 0.01
CA ASP A 146 3.47 -4.47 -1.43
C ASP A 146 3.55 -3.10 -2.14
N LEU A 147 4.34 -3.04 -3.22
CA LEU A 147 4.41 -1.90 -4.15
C LEU A 147 3.58 -2.24 -5.40
N TYR A 148 2.57 -1.42 -5.68
CA TYR A 148 1.65 -1.58 -6.79
C TYR A 148 2.15 -0.76 -7.96
N LEU A 149 2.63 -1.41 -9.01
CA LEU A 149 3.17 -0.75 -10.19
C LEU A 149 2.43 -1.13 -11.46
N LYS A 150 2.64 -0.31 -12.47
CA LYS A 150 2.37 -0.69 -13.86
C LYS A 150 3.45 -0.08 -14.74
N ALA A 151 4.17 -0.93 -15.45
CA ALA A 151 5.09 -0.49 -16.48
C ALA A 151 4.34 -0.29 -17.81
N GLY A 152 4.82 0.68 -18.57
CA GLY A 152 4.39 0.95 -19.93
C GLY A 152 5.57 1.36 -20.80
N GLY A 153 5.42 1.27 -22.11
CA GLY A 153 6.40 1.79 -23.04
C GLY A 153 6.48 1.05 -24.37
N THR A 154 7.04 1.76 -25.33
CA THR A 154 7.35 1.32 -26.69
C THR A 154 8.72 1.87 -27.06
N ASP A 155 9.70 0.98 -27.21
CA ASP A 155 11.10 1.28 -27.58
C ASP A 155 11.69 2.50 -26.85
N ASP A 156 11.59 3.67 -27.49
CA ASP A 156 12.17 4.95 -27.10
C ASP A 156 11.40 5.71 -26.01
N TYR A 157 10.20 5.28 -25.68
CA TYR A 157 9.37 5.86 -24.61
C TYR A 157 9.00 4.78 -23.63
N THR A 158 9.42 4.93 -22.38
CA THR A 158 9.00 4.02 -21.32
C THR A 158 8.59 4.77 -20.08
N CYS A 159 7.72 4.17 -19.30
CA CYS A 159 7.24 4.74 -18.06
C CYS A 159 6.91 3.65 -17.06
N PHE A 160 6.72 4.09 -15.82
CA PHE A 160 5.93 3.35 -14.87
C PHE A 160 5.28 4.30 -13.88
N ILE A 161 4.17 3.85 -13.30
CA ILE A 161 3.59 4.40 -12.08
C ILE A 161 3.75 3.36 -10.96
N ALA A 162 4.04 3.80 -9.75
CA ALA A 162 4.17 2.96 -8.58
C ALA A 162 3.49 3.63 -7.37
N LEU A 163 2.71 2.85 -6.64
CA LEU A 163 1.94 3.28 -5.47
C LEU A 163 2.24 2.35 -4.30
N SER A 164 2.52 2.92 -3.14
CA SER A 164 2.65 2.20 -1.89
C SER A 164 1.56 2.66 -0.92
N PRO A 165 0.42 1.95 -0.86
CA PRO A 165 -0.68 2.29 0.04
C PRO A 165 -0.28 2.33 1.51
N ASP A 166 0.62 1.44 1.94
CA ASP A 166 1.12 1.39 3.33
C ASP A 166 1.78 2.70 3.78
N HIS A 167 2.46 3.37 2.85
CA HIS A 167 3.19 4.62 3.10
C HIS A 167 2.44 5.85 2.56
N GLY A 168 1.37 5.63 1.79
CA GLY A 168 0.67 6.65 1.02
C GLY A 168 1.57 7.45 0.08
N ILE A 169 2.59 6.80 -0.48
CA ILE A 169 3.53 7.40 -1.42
C ILE A 169 3.21 6.87 -2.81
N GLY A 170 3.24 7.76 -3.80
CA GLY A 170 3.17 7.41 -5.21
C GLY A 170 4.27 8.12 -5.98
N PHE A 171 4.82 7.46 -6.99
CA PHE A 171 5.79 8.04 -7.90
C PHE A 171 5.55 7.55 -9.33
N SER A 172 5.92 8.39 -10.30
CA SER A 172 5.94 8.03 -11.71
C SER A 172 7.25 8.47 -12.33
N ILE A 173 7.76 7.68 -13.26
CA ILE A 173 8.95 8.01 -14.04
C ILE A 173 8.58 7.85 -15.50
N LEU A 174 8.84 8.90 -16.29
CA LEU A 174 8.72 8.88 -17.75
C LEU A 174 10.12 9.07 -18.33
N ILE A 175 10.48 8.25 -19.29
CA ILE A 175 11.82 8.20 -19.88
C ILE A 175 11.65 8.23 -21.39
N ALA A 176 12.26 9.22 -22.03
CA ALA A 176 12.34 9.34 -23.48
C ALA A 176 13.81 9.28 -23.89
N GLY A 177 14.17 8.39 -24.80
CA GLY A 177 15.58 8.15 -25.11
C GLY A 177 15.83 6.79 -25.76
N ASP A 178 16.91 6.67 -26.53
CA ASP A 178 17.34 5.38 -27.11
C ASP A 178 17.70 4.37 -26.00
N THR A 179 17.94 4.87 -24.78
CA THR A 179 18.20 4.09 -23.56
C THR A 179 16.98 3.98 -22.65
N ALA A 180 15.76 4.37 -23.09
CA ALA A 180 14.57 4.38 -22.23
C ALA A 180 14.26 2.98 -21.68
N THR A 181 14.17 1.98 -22.56
CA THR A 181 13.91 0.59 -22.19
C THR A 181 14.92 0.02 -21.17
N PRO A 182 16.25 0.08 -21.40
CA PRO A 182 17.21 -0.42 -20.41
C PRO A 182 17.29 0.42 -19.12
N ALA A 183 16.91 1.70 -19.15
CA ALA A 183 16.93 2.56 -17.97
C ALA A 183 15.73 2.36 -17.02
N ARG A 184 14.59 1.87 -17.52
CA ARG A 184 13.33 1.79 -16.77
C ARG A 184 13.45 1.04 -15.45
N TRP A 185 13.99 -0.18 -15.48
CA TRP A 185 14.04 -1.04 -14.30
C TRP A 185 15.06 -0.59 -13.24
N PRO A 186 16.30 -0.22 -13.60
CA PRO A 186 17.23 0.36 -12.64
C PRO A 186 16.70 1.63 -11.94
N LEU A 187 16.01 2.50 -12.69
CA LEU A 187 15.40 3.71 -12.14
C LEU A 187 14.25 3.38 -11.17
N ARG A 188 13.41 2.41 -11.51
CA ARG A 188 12.39 1.88 -10.58
C ARG A 188 13.04 1.39 -9.29
N ASP A 189 14.10 0.60 -9.40
CA ASP A 189 14.72 -0.06 -8.25
C ASP A 189 15.39 0.95 -7.31
N VAL A 190 16.16 1.91 -7.85
CA VAL A 190 16.79 2.95 -7.03
C VAL A 190 15.76 3.86 -6.37
N THR A 191 14.71 4.30 -7.11
CA THR A 191 13.68 5.17 -6.56
C THR A 191 12.84 4.44 -5.50
N GLY A 192 12.37 3.23 -5.81
CA GLY A 192 11.59 2.43 -4.87
C GLY A 192 12.39 2.10 -3.61
N THR A 193 13.60 1.58 -3.75
CA THR A 193 14.44 1.21 -2.60
C THR A 193 14.77 2.41 -1.73
N THR A 194 15.09 3.57 -2.32
CA THR A 194 15.49 4.76 -1.57
C THR A 194 14.30 5.37 -0.82
N PHE A 195 13.21 5.67 -1.53
CA PHE A 195 12.11 6.44 -0.94
C PHE A 195 11.18 5.59 -0.08
N ILE A 196 10.93 4.32 -0.43
CA ILE A 196 10.06 3.46 0.39
C ILE A 196 10.76 3.07 1.69
N THR A 197 12.06 2.76 1.65
CA THR A 197 12.82 2.47 2.88
C THR A 197 12.92 3.71 3.78
N ALA A 198 13.16 4.90 3.21
CA ALA A 198 13.17 6.13 3.98
C ALA A 198 11.80 6.42 4.62
N ALA A 199 10.71 6.16 3.90
CA ALA A 199 9.36 6.31 4.42
C ALA A 199 9.05 5.32 5.56
N GLU A 200 9.54 4.08 5.49
CA GLU A 200 9.42 3.11 6.57
C GLU A 200 10.10 3.61 7.85
N TYR A 201 11.32 4.16 7.73
CA TYR A 201 12.05 4.71 8.87
C TYR A 201 11.36 5.95 9.44
N ALA A 202 10.91 6.87 8.59
CA ALA A 202 10.15 8.04 9.02
C ALA A 202 8.83 7.66 9.71
N ALA A 203 8.16 6.61 9.24
CA ALA A 203 6.95 6.08 9.87
C ALA A 203 7.23 5.50 11.26
N ALA A 204 8.33 4.76 11.42
CA ALA A 204 8.75 4.24 12.72
C ALA A 204 9.10 5.36 13.71
N GLU A 205 9.87 6.36 13.29
CA GLU A 205 10.20 7.54 14.12
C GLU A 205 8.96 8.35 14.49
N SER A 206 8.03 8.53 13.56
CA SER A 206 6.77 9.21 13.82
C SER A 206 5.90 8.42 14.81
N ALA A 207 5.81 7.10 14.63
CA ALA A 207 5.07 6.22 15.52
C ALA A 207 5.63 6.25 16.94
N ASP A 208 6.95 6.24 17.09
CA ASP A 208 7.61 6.32 18.39
C ASP A 208 7.27 7.61 19.13
N LYS A 209 7.28 8.75 18.44
CA LYS A 209 6.97 10.06 19.02
C LYS A 209 5.48 10.24 19.34
N ASN A 210 4.62 9.71 18.49
CA ASN A 210 3.21 10.12 18.46
C ASN A 210 2.23 9.05 18.98
N LEU A 211 2.57 7.76 18.86
CA LEU A 211 1.65 6.65 19.15
C LEU A 211 2.01 5.87 20.41
N THR A 212 3.23 6.00 20.91
CA THR A 212 3.69 5.34 22.14
C THR A 212 3.29 6.12 23.37
N GLY A 213 3.35 5.51 24.54
CA GLY A 213 3.11 6.17 25.82
C GLY A 213 2.42 5.25 26.83
N THR A 214 2.18 5.80 28.02
CA THR A 214 1.35 5.16 29.04
C THR A 214 0.00 5.87 29.09
N PHE A 215 -1.07 5.08 29.13
CA PHE A 215 -2.45 5.53 29.16
C PHE A 215 -3.14 4.96 30.39
N VAL A 216 -3.92 5.79 31.08
CA VAL A 216 -4.55 5.46 32.37
C VAL A 216 -6.05 5.69 32.32
N VAL A 217 -6.81 4.91 33.10
CA VAL A 217 -8.24 5.12 33.27
C VAL A 217 -8.48 6.11 34.40
N LYS A 218 -9.26 7.15 34.16
CA LYS A 218 -9.57 8.18 35.17
C LYS A 218 -10.21 7.54 36.41
N GLY A 219 -9.60 7.76 37.58
CA GLY A 219 -10.09 7.22 38.85
C GLY A 219 -9.61 5.80 39.17
N SER A 220 -8.93 5.11 38.25
CA SER A 220 -8.26 3.83 38.54
C SER A 220 -6.77 4.05 38.81
N LYS A 221 -6.24 3.35 39.82
CA LYS A 221 -4.80 3.27 40.09
C LYS A 221 -4.16 1.99 39.55
N THR A 222 -4.98 1.02 39.14
CA THR A 222 -4.57 -0.35 38.84
C THR A 222 -4.89 -0.76 37.41
N THR A 223 -5.53 0.12 36.64
CA THR A 223 -5.86 -0.09 35.23
C THR A 223 -5.09 0.89 34.35
N ASN A 224 -4.17 0.39 33.54
CA ASN A 224 -3.34 1.17 32.64
C ASN A 224 -2.88 0.34 31.45
N MET A 225 -2.40 1.03 30.42
CA MET A 225 -1.88 0.44 29.20
C MET A 225 -0.59 1.15 28.80
N THR A 226 0.42 0.41 28.36
CA THR A 226 1.66 0.99 27.82
C THR A 226 1.92 0.46 26.42
N ILE A 227 2.13 1.38 25.48
CA ILE A 227 2.46 1.09 24.09
C ILE A 227 3.86 1.61 23.79
N GLU A 228 4.66 0.82 23.09
CA GLU A 228 6.03 1.19 22.71
C GLU A 228 6.32 0.81 21.25
N VAL A 229 7.30 1.50 20.64
CA VAL A 229 7.97 1.02 19.45
C VAL A 229 9.23 0.29 19.90
N THR A 230 9.34 -1.00 19.57
CA THR A 230 10.53 -1.78 19.92
C THR A 230 11.55 -1.69 18.79
N LYS A 231 12.77 -1.21 19.10
CA LYS A 231 13.85 -1.07 18.12
C LYS A 231 14.10 -2.42 17.42
N GLY A 232 14.12 -2.41 16.09
CA GLY A 232 14.36 -3.61 15.28
C GLY A 232 13.15 -4.53 15.12
N GLU A 233 11.95 -4.12 15.55
CA GLU A 233 10.73 -4.90 15.39
C GLU A 233 9.63 -4.07 14.69
N PRO A 234 8.77 -4.68 13.86
CA PRO A 234 7.74 -3.95 13.14
C PRO A 234 6.58 -3.55 14.04
N GLY A 235 5.95 -2.42 13.71
CA GLY A 235 4.69 -1.96 14.30
C GLY A 235 4.79 -1.61 15.79
N LEU A 236 3.62 -1.32 16.38
CA LEU A 236 3.49 -0.99 17.79
C LEU A 236 3.40 -2.26 18.64
N LYS A 237 4.11 -2.27 19.76
CA LYS A 237 4.02 -3.30 20.78
C LYS A 237 3.12 -2.82 21.90
N LEU A 238 2.18 -3.67 22.29
CA LEU A 238 1.47 -3.53 23.55
C LEU A 238 2.37 -4.10 24.64
N LYS A 239 3.07 -3.23 25.37
CA LYS A 239 4.09 -3.62 26.36
C LYS A 239 3.46 -4.25 27.59
N SER A 240 2.40 -3.63 28.09
CA SER A 240 1.64 -4.08 29.25
C SER A 240 0.21 -3.57 29.17
N TRP A 241 -0.71 -4.37 29.68
CA TRP A 241 -2.10 -3.96 29.84
C TRP A 241 -2.59 -4.46 31.19
N TYR A 242 -2.61 -3.58 32.17
CA TYR A 242 -3.14 -3.88 33.49
C TYR A 242 -4.64 -3.60 33.53
N VAL A 243 -5.41 -4.59 34.00
CA VAL A 243 -6.83 -4.46 34.34
C VAL A 243 -6.98 -4.88 35.79
N GLU A 244 -7.42 -3.96 36.64
CA GLU A 244 -7.58 -4.19 38.09
C GLU A 244 -6.33 -4.76 38.77
N GLY A 245 -5.14 -4.39 38.29
CA GLY A 245 -3.86 -4.77 38.87
C GLY A 245 -3.27 -6.08 38.32
N LYS A 246 -3.96 -6.73 37.37
CA LYS A 246 -3.46 -7.91 36.65
C LYS A 246 -3.06 -7.54 35.23
N ASP A 247 -1.85 -7.90 34.81
CA ASP A 247 -1.44 -7.78 33.41
C ASP A 247 -2.13 -8.86 32.57
N VAL A 248 -2.85 -8.46 31.52
CA VAL A 248 -3.59 -9.36 30.64
C VAL A 248 -2.82 -9.74 29.38
N VAL A 249 -1.59 -9.23 29.21
CA VAL A 249 -0.74 -9.51 28.03
C VAL A 249 0.39 -10.51 28.33
N ASP A 250 0.81 -10.65 29.60
CA ASP A 250 1.65 -11.72 30.17
C ASP A 250 2.79 -12.28 29.26
N ASP A 251 3.91 -11.54 29.17
CA ASP A 251 5.16 -11.86 28.43
C ASP A 251 5.03 -12.34 26.97
N THR A 252 3.83 -12.24 26.38
CA THR A 252 3.59 -12.53 24.98
C THR A 252 4.00 -11.36 24.09
N SER A 253 4.45 -11.66 22.86
CA SER A 253 4.64 -10.61 21.85
C SER A 253 3.28 -10.17 21.30
N SER A 254 2.61 -9.23 21.99
CA SER A 254 1.37 -8.61 21.54
C SER A 254 1.63 -7.36 20.71
N ARG A 255 1.13 -7.35 19.47
CA ARG A 255 1.35 -6.28 18.48
C ARG A 255 0.04 -5.67 18.03
N LEU A 256 0.07 -4.39 17.66
CA LEU A 256 -1.09 -3.69 17.15
C LEU A 256 -1.06 -3.64 15.62
N TYR A 257 -2.07 -4.24 14.99
CA TYR A 257 -2.24 -4.29 13.55
C TYR A 257 -3.32 -3.29 13.10
N PRO A 258 -3.03 -2.37 12.17
CA PRO A 258 -4.01 -1.38 11.72
C PRO A 258 -5.14 -2.05 10.92
N MET A 259 -6.38 -1.67 11.20
CA MET A 259 -7.58 -2.25 10.55
C MET A 259 -8.12 -1.43 9.38
N GLY A 260 -7.71 -0.16 9.26
CA GLY A 260 -8.20 0.75 8.21
C GLY A 260 -9.70 1.05 8.29
N LEU A 261 -10.33 0.84 9.46
CA LEU A 261 -11.78 1.00 9.69
C LEU A 261 -12.21 2.46 9.93
N TYR A 262 -11.29 3.29 10.44
CA TYR A 262 -11.53 4.70 10.72
C TYR A 262 -10.38 5.49 10.11
N SER A 263 -10.63 6.10 8.95
CA SER A 263 -9.65 6.94 8.25
C SER A 263 -10.40 8.01 7.49
N ASN A 264 -10.79 9.06 8.18
CA ASN A 264 -11.29 10.27 7.55
C ASN A 264 -10.10 11.13 7.17
N SER A 265 -9.42 10.79 6.07
CA SER A 265 -8.47 11.75 5.50
C SER A 265 -8.28 11.62 4.00
N ARG A 266 -8.36 12.78 3.34
CA ARG A 266 -8.05 13.01 1.91
C ARG A 266 -6.62 13.51 1.70
N SER A 267 -5.73 13.31 2.68
CA SER A 267 -4.31 13.66 2.61
C SER A 267 -3.57 12.89 3.70
N LEU A 268 -2.44 12.24 3.41
CA LEU A 268 -1.63 11.61 4.47
C LEU A 268 -1.18 12.58 5.57
N ALA A 269 -1.23 13.89 5.31
CA ALA A 269 -0.94 14.95 6.26
C ALA A 269 -2.19 15.55 6.95
N ALA A 270 -3.40 15.31 6.44
CA ALA A 270 -4.63 15.75 7.12
C ALA A 270 -4.96 14.75 8.23
N GLN A 271 -4.38 15.02 9.40
CA GLN A 271 -4.76 14.58 10.74
C GLN A 271 -5.85 13.48 10.77
N TYR A 272 -5.41 12.22 10.84
CA TYR A 272 -6.27 11.15 11.31
C TYR A 272 -6.84 11.58 12.66
N SER A 273 -8.16 11.64 12.82
CA SER A 273 -8.81 11.87 14.12
C SER A 273 -8.96 10.58 14.92
N VAL A 274 -9.08 9.45 14.21
CA VAL A 274 -9.28 8.12 14.81
C VAL A 274 -8.50 7.07 14.00
N LYS A 275 -7.91 6.08 14.68
CA LYS A 275 -7.34 4.87 14.07
C LYS A 275 -7.76 3.64 14.86
N ALA A 276 -8.20 2.57 14.20
CA ALA A 276 -8.43 1.27 14.87
C ALA A 276 -7.28 0.30 14.63
N PHE A 277 -6.90 -0.37 15.72
CA PHE A 277 -5.92 -1.43 15.74
C PHE A 277 -6.50 -2.70 16.35
N ARG A 278 -6.02 -3.85 15.87
CA ARG A 278 -6.22 -5.13 16.56
C ARG A 278 -4.97 -5.57 17.28
N VAL A 279 -5.13 -5.99 18.53
CA VAL A 279 -4.13 -6.67 19.33
C VAL A 279 -4.02 -8.10 18.81
N VAL A 280 -2.88 -8.43 18.22
CA VAL A 280 -2.58 -9.79 17.77
C VAL A 280 -1.48 -10.32 18.67
N THR A 281 -1.84 -11.33 19.45
CA THR A 281 -0.93 -12.03 20.33
C THR A 281 -0.23 -13.14 19.55
N GLY A 282 1.09 -13.03 19.45
CA GLY A 282 1.90 -14.10 18.87
C GLY A 282 2.06 -15.27 19.84
N LEU A 283 1.93 -16.50 19.34
CA LEU A 283 2.42 -17.68 20.08
C LEU A 283 3.92 -17.56 20.34
N ALA A 284 4.34 -17.94 21.56
CA ALA A 284 5.76 -18.10 21.87
C ALA A 284 6.40 -19.08 20.86
N PRO A 285 7.60 -18.79 20.34
CA PRO A 285 8.30 -19.73 19.48
C PRO A 285 8.43 -21.09 20.19
N PRO A 286 8.15 -22.21 19.51
CA PRO A 286 8.35 -23.51 20.12
C PRO A 286 9.81 -23.68 20.55
N ALA A 287 10.04 -24.37 21.67
CA ALA A 287 11.39 -24.68 22.12
C ALA A 287 12.14 -25.49 21.04
N PRO A 288 13.46 -25.32 20.89
CA PRO A 288 14.25 -26.12 19.97
C PRO A 288 14.03 -27.62 20.21
N ARG A 289 13.78 -28.39 19.15
CA ARG A 289 13.66 -29.85 19.23
C ARG A 289 15.05 -30.49 19.31
N ALA A 290 15.12 -31.73 19.81
CA ALA A 290 16.36 -32.48 19.79
C ALA A 290 16.91 -32.59 18.36
N ALA A 291 18.22 -32.67 18.18
CA ALA A 291 18.84 -32.76 16.84
C ALA A 291 18.31 -33.96 16.02
N VAL A 292 17.97 -35.05 16.71
CA VAL A 292 17.36 -36.27 16.13
C VAL A 292 15.91 -36.08 15.67
N GLU A 293 15.25 -35.00 16.07
CA GLU A 293 13.86 -34.64 15.73
C GLU A 293 13.80 -33.43 14.77
N GLY A 294 14.93 -32.99 14.21
CA GLY A 294 15.00 -31.91 13.22
C GLY A 294 15.69 -30.62 13.68
N GLY A 295 16.21 -30.54 14.91
CA GLY A 295 17.01 -29.39 15.38
C GLY A 295 16.22 -28.09 15.61
N LYS A 296 16.87 -26.93 15.43
CA LYS A 296 16.22 -25.59 15.51
C LYS A 296 15.33 -25.39 14.28
N GLY A 297 14.04 -25.10 14.46
CA GLY A 297 13.16 -24.79 13.34
C GLY A 297 12.30 -25.97 12.89
N GLY A 298 10.98 -25.91 13.05
CA GLY A 298 10.00 -26.59 12.20
C GLY A 298 9.69 -25.78 10.93
N LEU A 299 9.12 -26.43 9.91
CA LEU A 299 8.68 -25.79 8.65
C LEU A 299 7.70 -24.63 8.87
N PHE A 300 7.01 -24.62 10.01
CA PHE A 300 5.99 -23.65 10.38
C PHE A 300 6.38 -22.81 11.61
N ASP A 301 7.66 -22.79 12.00
CA ASP A 301 8.10 -21.95 13.11
C ASP A 301 7.85 -20.47 12.77
N HIS A 302 7.38 -19.71 13.76
CA HIS A 302 6.90 -18.33 13.60
C HIS A 302 5.69 -18.14 12.67
N SER A 303 5.00 -19.22 12.27
CA SER A 303 3.70 -19.12 11.60
C SER A 303 2.61 -18.83 12.62
N GLN A 304 1.74 -17.86 12.32
CA GLN A 304 0.52 -17.63 13.09
C GLN A 304 -0.66 -18.25 12.34
N ALA A 305 -1.58 -18.85 13.08
CA ALA A 305 -2.86 -19.22 12.48
C ALA A 305 -3.60 -17.93 12.11
N TRP A 306 -4.12 -17.85 10.88
CA TRP A 306 -4.86 -16.66 10.42
C TRP A 306 -6.02 -16.29 11.34
N MET A 307 -6.55 -17.28 12.07
CA MET A 307 -7.59 -17.09 13.07
C MET A 307 -7.20 -16.10 14.17
N ASN A 308 -5.91 -15.94 14.48
CA ASN A 308 -5.42 -15.03 15.52
C ASN A 308 -5.70 -13.55 15.19
N ILE A 309 -6.04 -13.21 13.94
CA ILE A 309 -6.41 -11.87 13.54
C ILE A 309 -7.92 -11.70 13.72
N GLY A 310 -8.32 -10.98 14.77
CA GLY A 310 -9.73 -10.66 15.04
C GLY A 310 -10.55 -11.80 15.65
N PHE A 311 -9.90 -12.82 16.20
CA PHE A 311 -10.56 -13.94 16.89
C PHE A 311 -11.45 -13.46 18.04
N SER A 312 -10.97 -12.48 18.82
CA SER A 312 -11.58 -12.07 20.07
C SER A 312 -12.61 -10.96 19.88
N GLY A 313 -12.99 -10.65 18.63
CA GLY A 313 -14.02 -9.66 18.32
C GLY A 313 -13.65 -8.27 18.82
N THR A 314 -14.50 -7.64 19.61
CA THR A 314 -14.23 -6.30 20.16
C THR A 314 -13.18 -6.30 21.27
N ALA A 315 -12.89 -7.45 21.90
CA ALA A 315 -11.94 -7.55 23.01
C ALA A 315 -10.47 -7.39 22.58
N ASP A 316 -10.16 -7.63 21.29
CA ASP A 316 -8.83 -7.38 20.73
C ASP A 316 -8.76 -6.06 19.94
N GLU A 317 -9.81 -5.23 19.94
CA GLU A 317 -9.84 -3.97 19.20
C GLU A 317 -9.51 -2.78 20.09
N LEU A 318 -8.70 -1.85 19.60
CA LEU A 318 -8.36 -0.59 20.27
C LEU A 318 -8.56 0.58 19.30
N ILE A 319 -9.33 1.58 19.74
CA ILE A 319 -9.61 2.78 18.96
C ILE A 319 -8.76 3.93 19.51
N PHE A 320 -7.82 4.41 18.70
CA PHE A 320 -6.91 5.49 19.06
C PHE A 320 -7.55 6.81 18.64
N ASN A 321 -7.78 7.70 19.60
CA ASN A 321 -8.19 9.07 19.36
C ASN A 321 -6.94 9.96 19.26
N MET A 322 -6.90 10.78 18.23
CA MET A 322 -5.70 11.48 17.79
C MET A 322 -5.95 12.98 17.71
N GLU A 323 -5.02 13.78 18.23
CA GLU A 323 -4.94 15.24 18.06
C GLU A 323 -3.56 15.60 17.50
N ASP A 324 -3.52 16.39 16.43
CA ASP A 324 -2.27 16.78 15.76
C ASP A 324 -1.30 15.60 15.50
N ALA A 325 -1.87 14.47 15.06
CA ALA A 325 -1.19 13.20 14.79
C ALA A 325 -0.62 12.47 16.04
N ARG A 326 -0.87 12.94 17.26
CA ARG A 326 -0.51 12.28 18.53
C ARG A 326 -1.73 11.61 19.17
N VAL A 327 -1.55 10.41 19.73
CA VAL A 327 -2.63 9.71 20.48
C VAL A 327 -2.87 10.46 21.78
N VAL A 328 -4.12 10.85 22.04
CA VAL A 328 -4.53 11.50 23.30
C VAL A 328 -5.36 10.57 24.19
N SER A 329 -6.14 9.66 23.59
CA SER A 329 -6.83 8.59 24.32
C SER A 329 -7.00 7.34 23.48
N ILE A 330 -7.26 6.21 24.15
CA ILE A 330 -7.51 4.90 23.55
C ILE A 330 -8.79 4.34 24.15
N VAL A 331 -9.71 3.91 23.30
CA VAL A 331 -10.99 3.32 23.72
C VAL A 331 -11.01 1.84 23.40
N SER A 332 -11.37 1.03 24.39
CA SER A 332 -11.73 -0.38 24.22
C SER A 332 -13.23 -0.46 23.89
N PRO A 333 -13.61 -0.90 22.68
CA PRO A 333 -15.02 -1.03 22.29
C PRO A 333 -15.71 -2.23 22.97
N TYR A 334 -14.95 -3.13 23.62
CA TYR A 334 -15.50 -4.29 24.32
C TYR A 334 -16.33 -3.90 25.55
N ASP A 335 -15.83 -2.95 26.33
CA ASP A 335 -16.39 -2.52 27.62
C ASP A 335 -16.60 -0.99 27.70
N GLY A 336 -16.19 -0.24 26.67
CA GLY A 336 -16.27 1.22 26.63
C GLY A 336 -15.19 1.91 27.46
N THR A 337 -14.19 1.19 27.97
CA THR A 337 -13.14 1.76 28.80
C THR A 337 -12.28 2.74 27.99
N GLU A 338 -12.11 3.96 28.49
CA GLU A 338 -11.23 4.97 27.91
C GLU A 338 -9.95 5.12 28.73
N PHE A 339 -8.82 4.94 28.06
CA PHE A 339 -7.47 5.17 28.58
C PHE A 339 -6.96 6.52 28.06
N VAL A 340 -6.71 7.46 28.96
CA VAL A 340 -6.20 8.80 28.61
C VAL A 340 -4.69 8.82 28.75
N ARG A 341 -4.00 9.46 27.80
CA ARG A 341 -2.53 9.58 27.82
C ARG A 341 -2.05 10.28 29.10
N VAL A 342 -0.98 9.75 29.68
CA VAL A 342 -0.18 10.45 30.69
C VAL A 342 0.96 11.17 29.95
N ASP A 343 1.08 12.48 30.16
CA ASP A 343 2.16 13.29 29.57
C ASP A 343 3.56 12.84 30.02
#